data_AF-A0A7K5GI24-F1
#
_entry.id   AF-A0A7K5GI24-F1
#
_cell.length_a   1.000
_cell.length_b   1.000
_cell.length_c   1.000
_cell.angle_alpha   90.00
_cell.angle_beta   90.00
_cell.angle_gamma   90.00
#
_symmetry.space_group_name_H-M   'P 1'
#
loop_
_entity.id
_entity.type
_entity.pdbx_description
1 polymer ?
#
loop_
_entity_poly.entity_id
_entity_poly.type
_entity_poly.pdbx_seq_one_letter_code
_entity_poly.pdbx_strand_id
1 'polypeptide(L)'
;FEFVYNYLYLANLRANWDEVKRQAEKAPQPEARRYVLPLNIDKADTGKNLVTLPYTTATATLRSDETIWLEPEVIFSGPRHAFEFPQINYKKYGGKPYTYTYGLGLNHFVPDRLCKLNVKTKETWVWQEPDSYPSEPIFVSHPDALEEDDG
;
A
#
# COMPACT_ATOMS: atom_id res chain seq x y z
N PHE A 1 -18.71 -7.94 10.22
CA PHE A 1 -17.65 -7.10 9.64
C PHE A 1 -16.54 -6.97 10.67
N GLU A 2 -15.37 -7.55 10.42
CA GLU A 2 -14.19 -7.35 11.27
C GLU A 2 -13.53 -6.04 10.83
N PHE A 3 -13.69 -5.01 11.65
CA PHE A 3 -13.11 -3.69 11.41
C PHE A 3 -11.71 -3.63 12.03
N VAL A 4 -10.72 -3.10 11.30
CA VAL A 4 -9.30 -3.12 11.72
C VAL A 4 -9.09 -2.47 13.09
N TYR A 5 -9.85 -1.43 13.44
CA TYR A 5 -9.69 -0.74 14.72
C TYR A 5 -10.08 -1.60 15.93
N ASN A 6 -10.82 -2.69 15.74
CA ASN A 6 -11.11 -3.65 16.81
C ASN A 6 -9.85 -4.30 17.38
N TYR A 7 -8.74 -4.30 16.62
CA TYR A 7 -7.47 -4.89 17.04
C TYR A 7 -6.51 -3.87 17.69
N LEU A 8 -6.90 -2.58 17.75
CA LEU A 8 -6.03 -1.48 18.20
C LEU A 8 -6.32 -0.98 19.63
N TYR A 9 -7.09 -1.73 20.42
CA TYR A 9 -7.25 -1.41 21.84
C TYR A 9 -5.91 -1.48 22.57
N LEU A 10 -5.64 -0.52 23.45
CA LEU A 10 -4.38 -0.48 24.22
C LEU A 10 -4.11 -1.75 25.01
N ALA A 11 -5.16 -2.43 25.50
CA ALA A 11 -5.03 -3.70 26.20
C ALA A 11 -4.43 -4.80 25.30
N ASN A 12 -4.79 -4.80 24.02
CA ASN A 12 -4.29 -5.75 23.02
C ASN A 12 -2.86 -5.41 22.61
N LEU A 13 -2.61 -4.13 22.29
CA LEU A 13 -1.31 -3.65 21.83
C LEU A 13 -0.21 -3.71 22.90
N ARG A 14 -0.58 -3.76 24.18
CA ARG A 14 0.37 -3.88 25.32
C ARG A 14 0.57 -5.32 25.80
N ALA A 15 -0.03 -6.30 25.12
CA ALA A 15 0.16 -7.71 25.46
C ALA A 15 1.59 -8.19 25.10
N ASN A 16 1.99 -9.34 25.65
CA ASN A 16 3.23 -10.00 25.25
C ASN A 16 3.17 -10.44 23.78
N TRP A 17 4.35 -10.59 23.15
CA TRP A 17 4.45 -10.82 21.70
C TRP A 17 3.64 -12.00 21.16
N ASP A 18 3.62 -13.13 21.86
CA ASP A 18 2.85 -14.30 21.43
C ASP A 18 1.33 -14.04 21.44
N GLU A 19 0.86 -13.24 22.38
CA GLU A 19 -0.55 -12.86 22.46
C GLU A 19 -0.93 -11.85 21.37
N VAL A 20 -0.05 -10.87 21.09
CA VAL A 20 -0.26 -9.91 19.98
C VAL A 20 -0.42 -10.63 18.65
N LYS A 21 0.49 -11.58 18.33
CA LYS A 21 0.39 -12.38 17.10
C LYS A 21 -0.92 -13.17 17.04
N ARG A 22 -1.27 -13.85 18.13
CA ARG A 22 -2.49 -14.66 18.24
C ARG A 22 -3.76 -13.82 18.03
N GLN A 23 -3.81 -12.63 18.61
CA GLN A 23 -4.96 -11.73 18.45
C GLN A 23 -5.08 -11.22 17.01
N ALA A 24 -3.95 -10.98 16.34
CA ALA A 24 -3.93 -10.60 14.93
C ALA A 24 -4.25 -11.76 13.97
N GLU A 25 -4.34 -13.03 14.42
CA GLU A 25 -4.60 -14.19 13.55
C GLU A 25 -5.88 -14.11 12.72
N LYS A 26 -6.90 -13.42 13.25
CA LYS A 26 -8.18 -13.21 12.56
C LYS A 26 -8.28 -11.82 11.93
N ALA A 27 -7.26 -10.98 12.09
CA ALA A 27 -7.30 -9.65 11.50
C ALA A 27 -7.30 -9.72 9.96
N PRO A 28 -7.93 -8.73 9.30
CA PRO A 28 -7.79 -8.51 7.87
C PRO A 28 -6.30 -8.48 7.46
N GLN A 29 -5.98 -9.12 6.32
CA GLN A 29 -4.62 -9.09 5.79
C GLN A 29 -4.33 -7.74 5.13
N PRO A 30 -3.17 -7.11 5.40
CA PRO A 30 -2.79 -5.88 4.74
C PRO A 30 -2.31 -6.15 3.31
N GLU A 31 -2.68 -5.28 2.38
CA GLU A 31 -2.22 -5.35 1.00
C GLU A 31 -2.20 -3.95 0.37
N ALA A 32 -1.08 -3.58 -0.25
CA ALA A 32 -1.02 -2.38 -1.08
C ALA A 32 -1.46 -2.72 -2.50
N ARG A 33 -2.43 -1.98 -3.00
CA ARG A 33 -3.11 -2.23 -4.28
C ARG A 33 -3.09 -1.01 -5.17
N ARG A 34 -2.80 -1.20 -6.45
CA ARG A 34 -3.05 -0.23 -7.51
C ARG A 34 -4.36 -0.57 -8.21
N TYR A 35 -5.31 0.35 -8.17
CA TYR A 35 -6.51 0.33 -9.00
C TYR A 35 -6.33 1.28 -10.19
N VAL A 36 -6.93 0.92 -11.34
CA VAL A 36 -6.87 1.72 -12.57
C VAL A 36 -8.30 1.97 -13.04
N LEU A 37 -8.68 3.26 -13.10
CA LEU A 37 -10.05 3.67 -13.40
C LEU A 37 -10.12 4.24 -14.82
N PRO A 38 -10.89 3.64 -15.74
CA PRO A 38 -11.11 4.21 -17.07
C PRO A 38 -11.96 5.47 -16.97
N LEU A 39 -11.56 6.54 -17.68
CA LEU A 39 -12.30 7.80 -17.69
C LEU A 39 -13.32 7.87 -18.83
N ASN A 40 -13.03 7.19 -19.95
CA ASN A 40 -13.92 7.10 -21.10
C ASN A 40 -14.52 5.70 -21.15
N ILE A 41 -15.85 5.61 -21.11
CA ILE A 41 -16.57 4.34 -21.04
C ILE A 41 -17.49 4.26 -22.27
N ASP A 42 -17.23 3.28 -23.14
CA ASP A 42 -18.09 2.96 -24.28
C ASP A 42 -18.96 1.73 -23.94
N LYS A 43 -20.28 1.85 -24.13
CA LYS A 43 -21.21 0.74 -23.90
C LYS A 43 -20.95 -0.43 -24.86
N ALA A 44 -20.31 -0.19 -26.01
CA ALA A 44 -19.87 -1.23 -26.94
C ALA A 44 -18.83 -2.20 -26.34
N ASP A 45 -18.18 -1.82 -25.23
CA ASP A 45 -17.18 -2.63 -24.53
C ASP A 45 -17.73 -3.35 -23.29
N THR A 46 -19.06 -3.42 -23.14
CA THR A 46 -19.69 -4.22 -22.08
C THR A 46 -19.17 -5.66 -22.10
N GLY A 47 -18.75 -6.16 -20.93
CA GLY A 47 -18.16 -7.49 -20.74
C GLY A 47 -16.65 -7.58 -20.96
N LYS A 48 -15.99 -6.50 -21.39
CA LYS A 48 -14.53 -6.47 -21.64
C LYS A 48 -13.78 -5.77 -20.50
N ASN A 49 -12.48 -6.07 -20.39
CA ASN A 49 -11.55 -5.25 -19.61
C ASN A 49 -11.25 -3.94 -20.35
N LEU A 50 -11.56 -2.81 -19.71
CA LEU A 50 -11.34 -1.47 -20.22
C LEU A 50 -9.90 -0.96 -20.01
N VAL A 51 -9.11 -1.64 -19.17
CA VAL A 51 -7.70 -1.29 -18.94
C VAL A 51 -6.84 -1.83 -20.09
N THR A 52 -6.40 -0.95 -20.97
CA THR A 52 -5.54 -1.25 -22.14
C THR A 52 -4.07 -0.83 -21.94
N LEU A 53 -3.74 -0.30 -20.76
CA LEU A 53 -2.38 0.17 -20.45
C LEU A 53 -1.40 -1.02 -20.36
N PRO A 54 -0.22 -0.94 -21.00
CA PRO A 54 0.67 -2.10 -21.15
C PRO A 54 1.48 -2.43 -19.89
N TYR A 55 1.45 -1.58 -18.86
CA TYR A 55 2.35 -1.64 -17.71
C TYR A 55 1.67 -2.07 -16.41
N THR A 56 0.42 -2.53 -16.46
CA THR A 56 -0.34 -2.92 -15.27
C THR A 56 -1.14 -4.19 -15.52
N THR A 57 -1.36 -4.95 -14.46
CA THR A 57 -2.25 -6.11 -14.46
C THR A 57 -3.64 -5.79 -13.91
N ALA A 58 -3.89 -4.55 -13.49
CA ALA A 58 -5.19 -4.13 -12.99
C ALA A 58 -6.25 -4.23 -14.10
N THR A 59 -7.49 -4.53 -13.73
CA THR A 59 -8.59 -4.64 -14.68
C THR A 59 -9.79 -3.80 -14.25
N ALA A 60 -10.60 -3.40 -15.23
CA ALA A 60 -11.84 -2.69 -15.04
C ALA A 60 -12.87 -3.23 -16.04
N THR A 61 -13.80 -4.07 -15.58
CA THR A 61 -14.78 -4.74 -16.45
C THR A 61 -16.13 -4.05 -16.36
N LEU A 62 -16.61 -3.50 -17.49
CA LEU A 62 -17.97 -2.94 -17.58
C LEU A 62 -19.00 -4.07 -17.58
N ARG A 63 -19.89 -4.08 -16.57
CA ARG A 63 -20.97 -5.05 -16.43
C ARG A 63 -22.25 -4.55 -17.09
N SER A 64 -23.20 -5.47 -17.28
CA SER A 64 -24.50 -5.18 -17.91
C SER A 64 -25.39 -4.24 -17.09
N ASP A 65 -25.16 -4.13 -15.79
CA ASP A 65 -25.84 -3.20 -14.88
C ASP A 65 -25.16 -1.81 -14.83
N GLU A 66 -24.27 -1.54 -15.80
CA GLU A 66 -23.47 -0.32 -15.93
C GLU A 66 -22.45 -0.11 -14.80
N THR A 67 -22.31 -1.05 -13.86
CA THR A 67 -21.22 -1.02 -12.88
C THR A 67 -19.88 -1.41 -13.53
N ILE A 68 -18.79 -0.85 -13.02
CA ILE A 68 -17.43 -1.23 -13.42
C ILE A 68 -16.82 -2.01 -12.27
N TRP A 69 -16.56 -3.29 -12.49
CA TRP A 69 -15.88 -4.15 -11.53
C TRP A 69 -14.38 -4.03 -11.67
N LEU A 70 -13.70 -3.64 -10.60
CA LEU A 70 -12.25 -3.44 -10.59
C LEU A 70 -11.55 -4.61 -9.91
N GLU A 71 -10.48 -5.12 -10.54
CA GLU A 71 -9.50 -5.98 -9.89
C GLU A 71 -8.16 -5.24 -9.78
N PRO A 72 -7.48 -5.28 -8.63
CA PRO A 72 -6.24 -4.54 -8.41
C PRO A 72 -5.03 -5.21 -9.07
N GLU A 73 -4.01 -4.41 -9.35
CA GLU A 73 -2.63 -4.88 -9.36
C GLU A 73 -2.08 -4.82 -7.92
N VAL A 74 -1.73 -5.96 -7.35
CA VAL A 74 -1.09 -6.01 -6.01
C VAL A 74 0.36 -5.55 -6.13
N ILE A 75 0.74 -4.52 -5.36
CA ILE A 75 2.08 -3.94 -5.40
C ILE A 75 2.93 -4.29 -4.17
N PHE A 76 2.31 -4.65 -3.05
CA PHE A 76 2.97 -5.22 -1.88
C PHE A 76 1.97 -6.07 -1.09
N SER A 77 2.39 -7.28 -0.68
CA SER A 77 1.59 -8.16 0.16
C SER A 77 2.54 -8.98 1.03
N GLY A 78 2.33 -8.92 2.34
CA GLY A 78 3.13 -9.62 3.34
C GLY A 78 2.21 -10.19 4.42
N PRO A 79 2.31 -11.49 4.78
CA PRO A 79 1.44 -12.07 5.79
C PRO A 79 1.55 -11.31 7.11
N ARG A 80 0.51 -10.56 7.49
CA ARG A 80 0.49 -9.68 8.68
C ARG A 80 1.63 -8.64 8.74
N HIS A 81 2.26 -8.37 7.60
CA HIS A 81 3.23 -7.30 7.43
C HIS A 81 2.59 -6.23 6.56
N ALA A 82 2.17 -5.12 7.17
CA ALA A 82 1.57 -4.01 6.45
C ALA A 82 2.64 -3.04 5.96
N PHE A 83 2.42 -2.46 4.78
CA PHE A 83 3.04 -1.21 4.36
C PHE A 83 2.00 -0.11 4.64
N GLU A 84 2.20 0.66 5.70
CA GLU A 84 1.24 1.66 6.20
C GLU A 84 1.90 3.01 6.43
N PHE A 85 1.10 4.03 6.76
CA PHE A 85 1.56 5.42 6.88
C PHE A 85 2.40 5.87 5.66
N PRO A 86 1.83 5.78 4.44
CA PRO A 86 2.57 5.98 3.21
C PRO A 86 2.91 7.44 2.98
N GLN A 87 4.15 7.69 2.58
CA GLN A 87 4.71 8.99 2.24
C GLN A 87 5.41 8.92 0.89
N ILE A 88 5.50 10.05 0.21
CA ILE A 88 6.17 10.20 -1.09
C ILE A 88 6.94 11.52 -1.11
N ASN A 89 7.71 11.78 -2.17
CA ASN A 89 8.15 13.14 -2.49
C ASN A 89 6.96 14.01 -2.93
N TYR A 90 6.12 14.38 -1.97
CA TYR A 90 4.79 14.91 -2.21
C TYR A 90 4.83 16.27 -2.92
N LYS A 91 5.79 17.12 -2.53
CA LYS A 91 5.95 18.46 -3.11
C LYS A 91 6.15 18.42 -4.63
N LYS A 92 6.90 17.45 -5.16
CA LYS A 92 7.21 17.35 -6.59
C LYS A 92 6.25 16.39 -7.32
N TYR A 93 5.83 15.28 -6.68
CA TYR A 93 5.13 14.16 -7.32
C TYR A 93 3.69 13.90 -6.82
N GLY A 94 3.19 14.66 -5.84
CA GLY A 94 1.79 14.56 -5.39
C GLY A 94 0.80 14.76 -6.55
N GLY A 95 -0.06 13.75 -6.80
CA GLY A 95 -1.04 13.77 -7.90
C GLY A 95 -0.45 13.60 -9.30
N LYS A 96 0.83 13.20 -9.42
CA LYS A 96 1.54 13.01 -10.70
C LYS A 96 2.05 11.56 -10.84
N PRO A 97 2.47 11.13 -12.04
CA PRO A 97 3.20 9.88 -12.18
C PRO A 97 4.44 9.85 -11.27
N TYR A 98 4.64 8.76 -10.54
CA TYR A 98 5.70 8.60 -9.54
C TYR A 98 6.22 7.16 -9.53
N THR A 99 7.30 6.92 -8.80
CA THR A 99 8.04 5.65 -8.75
C THR A 99 8.21 5.12 -7.34
N TYR A 100 8.40 5.99 -6.35
CA TYR A 100 8.76 5.59 -4.99
C TYR A 100 7.71 6.00 -3.96
N THR A 101 7.46 5.10 -3.03
CA THR A 101 6.71 5.36 -1.80
C THR A 101 7.47 4.81 -0.61
N TYR A 102 7.36 5.50 0.52
CA TYR A 102 7.99 5.20 1.80
C TYR A 102 6.89 4.89 2.80
N GLY A 103 7.12 3.98 3.73
CA GLY A 103 6.08 3.58 4.67
C GLY A 103 6.63 2.96 5.93
N LEU A 104 5.80 2.96 6.95
CA LEU A 104 6.01 2.24 8.20
C LEU A 104 5.58 0.79 8.02
N GLY A 105 6.47 -0.14 8.30
CA GLY A 105 6.16 -1.56 8.32
C GLY A 105 5.51 -1.95 9.65
N LEU A 106 4.28 -2.50 9.58
CA LEU A 106 3.58 -3.01 10.77
C LEU A 106 3.61 -4.54 10.78
N ASN A 107 4.20 -5.13 11.79
CA ASN A 107 4.24 -6.56 12.05
C ASN A 107 3.20 -6.92 13.10
N HIS A 108 2.06 -7.50 12.67
CA HIS A 108 0.91 -7.74 13.55
C HIS A 108 0.48 -6.46 14.31
N PHE A 109 0.40 -5.33 13.59
CA PHE A 109 0.14 -3.97 14.09
C PHE A 109 1.29 -3.28 14.84
N VAL A 110 2.36 -3.98 15.21
CA VAL A 110 3.53 -3.39 15.87
C VAL A 110 4.45 -2.74 14.83
N PRO A 111 4.79 -1.44 14.94
CA PRO A 111 5.69 -0.79 14.00
C PRO A 111 7.13 -1.27 14.21
N ASP A 112 7.69 -2.05 13.28
CA ASP A 112 8.98 -2.74 13.48
C ASP A 112 10.05 -2.43 12.43
N ARG A 113 9.72 -1.68 11.36
CA ARG A 113 10.65 -1.37 10.27
C ARG A 113 10.20 -0.17 9.45
N LEU A 114 11.14 0.43 8.71
CA LEU A 114 10.85 1.38 7.64
C LEU A 114 11.00 0.69 6.29
N CYS A 115 10.11 1.01 5.36
CA CYS A 115 10.05 0.42 4.03
C CYS A 115 10.13 1.49 2.94
N LYS A 116 10.86 1.22 1.86
CA LYS A 116 10.76 1.92 0.57
C LYS A 116 10.26 0.93 -0.47
N LEU A 117 9.36 1.34 -1.33
CA LEU A 117 8.75 0.51 -2.37
C LEU A 117 8.84 1.23 -3.73
N ASN A 118 9.37 0.56 -4.73
CA ASN A 118 9.23 0.98 -6.13
C ASN A 118 7.90 0.46 -6.67
N VAL A 119 6.95 1.37 -6.92
CA VAL A 119 5.58 1.00 -7.32
C VAL A 119 5.48 0.48 -8.76
N LYS A 120 6.56 0.52 -9.54
CA LYS A 120 6.61 -0.01 -10.91
C LYS A 120 7.18 -1.42 -10.91
N THR A 121 8.32 -1.63 -10.25
CA THR A 121 9.02 -2.93 -10.22
C THR A 121 8.59 -3.83 -9.07
N LYS A 122 7.90 -3.28 -8.07
CA LYS A 122 7.55 -3.93 -6.79
C LYS A 122 8.77 -4.28 -5.92
N GLU A 123 9.94 -3.76 -6.26
CA GLU A 123 11.15 -3.89 -5.44
C GLU A 123 10.99 -3.12 -4.13
N THR A 124 11.48 -3.71 -3.04
CA THR A 124 11.39 -3.15 -1.70
C THR A 124 12.75 -3.09 -1.02
N TRP A 125 12.95 -2.04 -0.21
CA TRP A 125 14.08 -1.90 0.69
C TRP A 125 13.55 -1.72 2.10
N VAL A 126 14.27 -2.30 3.06
CA VAL A 126 13.86 -2.33 4.46
C VAL A 126 15.01 -1.83 5.32
N TRP A 127 14.72 -0.92 6.24
CA TRP A 127 15.57 -0.62 7.38
C TRP A 127 14.90 -1.14 8.65
N GLN A 128 15.65 -1.86 9.47
CA GLN A 128 15.17 -2.47 10.70
C GLN A 128 16.33 -2.71 11.65
N GLU A 129 16.13 -2.40 12.93
CA GLU A 129 17.04 -2.75 14.03
C GLU A 129 16.27 -3.52 15.12
N PRO A 130 16.91 -4.45 15.85
CA PRO A 130 16.28 -5.14 16.98
C PRO A 130 15.78 -4.15 18.05
N ASP A 131 14.66 -4.49 18.68
CA ASP A 131 14.05 -3.74 19.79
C ASP A 131 13.82 -2.24 19.51
N SER A 132 13.67 -1.88 18.23
CA SER A 132 13.48 -0.52 17.76
C SER A 132 12.14 -0.38 17.02
N TYR A 133 11.35 0.62 17.41
CA TYR A 133 9.98 0.82 16.93
C TYR A 133 9.85 2.20 16.27
N PRO A 134 10.01 2.29 14.94
CA PRO A 134 10.02 3.58 14.24
C PRO A 134 8.62 4.21 14.13
N SER A 135 8.59 5.48 13.70
CA SER A 135 7.36 6.21 13.32
C SER A 135 7.21 6.28 11.80
N GLU A 136 6.16 6.95 11.33
CA GLU A 136 5.97 7.31 9.92
C GLU A 136 7.23 7.98 9.33
N PRO A 137 7.75 7.51 8.17
CA PRO A 137 8.90 8.13 7.51
C PRO A 137 8.47 9.32 6.65
N ILE A 138 8.89 10.54 7.00
CA ILE A 138 8.62 11.74 6.20
C ILE A 138 9.78 12.03 5.25
N PHE A 139 9.47 12.15 3.95
CA PHE A 139 10.47 12.47 2.92
C PHE A 139 10.78 13.97 2.87
N VAL A 140 12.08 14.32 2.81
CA VAL A 140 12.54 15.70 2.64
C VAL A 140 13.51 15.76 1.46
N SER A 141 13.06 16.35 0.35
CA SER A 141 13.90 16.47 -0.86
C SER A 141 15.16 17.29 -0.58
N HIS A 142 16.30 16.83 -1.08
CA HIS A 142 17.50 17.68 -1.19
C HIS A 142 17.16 18.93 -2.01
N PRO A 143 17.67 20.14 -1.67
CA PRO A 143 17.37 21.37 -2.41
C PRO A 143 17.74 21.29 -3.90
N ASP A 144 18.82 20.58 -4.21
CA ASP A 144 19.33 20.36 -5.58
C ASP A 144 18.94 18.98 -6.16
N ALA A 145 17.87 18.36 -5.66
CA ALA A 145 17.43 17.02 -6.06
C ALA A 145 17.19 16.91 -7.58
N LEU A 146 17.86 15.94 -8.21
CA LEU A 146 17.69 15.61 -9.61
C LEU A 146 16.64 14.51 -9.77
N GLU A 147 16.75 13.46 -8.95
CA GLU A 147 15.89 12.29 -8.96
C GLU A 147 14.71 12.40 -8.00
N GLU A 148 13.80 11.43 -8.06
CA GLU A 148 12.58 11.40 -7.24
C GLU A 148 12.89 11.14 -5.75
N ASP A 149 13.90 10.33 -5.49
CA ASP A 149 14.32 9.80 -4.19
C ASP A 149 15.60 10.43 -3.63
N ASP A 150 16.05 11.55 -4.20
CA ASP A 150 17.16 12.37 -3.68
C ASP A 150 16.72 13.17 -2.43
N GLY A 151 16.91 12.59 -1.24
CA GLY A 151 16.56 13.20 0.05
C GLY A 151 16.67 12.26 1.24
#